data_AF-A0A936XC50-F1
#
_entry.id   AF-A0A936XC50-F1
#
_cell.length_a   1.000
_cell.length_b   1.000
_cell.length_c   1.000
_cell.angle_alpha   90.00
_cell.angle_beta   90.00
_cell.angle_gamma   90.00
#
_symmetry.space_group_name_H-M   'P 1'
#
loop_
_entity.id
_entity.type
_entity.pdbx_description
1 polymer ?
#
loop_
_entity_poly.entity_id
_entity_poly.type
_entity_poly.pdbx_seq_one_letter_code
_entity_poly.pdbx_strand_id
1 'polypeptide(L)'
;MIPFFCLLHLGSAAQNIDTLYFNKSWQICEKPFAEYYRFGKIVIDTFWYYTGPVTDYYLSDTLQMEGEYSAIGYKEGHFSFYYPSGKMLASGNYSNNMRTGSWEFYHPNGMLHYRIIYNGDDVNFAVMDNIDSSGNVLAKDGTGTFRMRLKDYYYANNYNLTGEFLNGNRHGIWKFDRPGATEKEGSMYIEEYSNGVFKKGKQFNALFGGYETYKKMQLGTKIIDYEKFTTSEAFAKDRTSFRNTQNDQDLAEYLINRQAPAFSTESGSFEESFFKVLSTLNNGAFTKYFTKPDKLYNGQISINVSDSGDIEEVEITGNLDDKEKEYMLFFIKKFKNIHELAIENVAIDAYHKIYFYTVDFQDFFKGYFKDIPPIRMFLFNYQPYDQFKIEATRKLKKKKRL
;
A
#
# COMPACT_ATOMS: atom_id res chain seq x y z
N MET A 1 55.96 18.53 32.25
CA MET A 1 54.71 18.97 31.60
C MET A 1 54.64 18.24 30.25
N ILE A 2 54.02 17.06 30.23
CA ILE A 2 53.93 16.16 29.07
C ILE A 2 52.43 15.98 28.82
N PRO A 3 51.90 16.28 27.63
CA PRO A 3 50.46 16.34 27.44
C PRO A 3 49.86 14.95 27.38
N PHE A 4 48.76 14.82 28.12
CA PHE A 4 47.87 13.68 28.18
C PHE A 4 47.15 13.56 26.82
N PHE A 5 47.52 12.56 26.00
CA PHE A 5 46.76 12.23 24.79
C PHE A 5 45.50 11.47 25.19
N CYS A 6 44.36 12.16 25.21
CA CYS A 6 43.05 11.52 25.22
C CYS A 6 42.85 10.74 23.91
N LEU A 7 43.02 9.43 23.96
CA LEU A 7 42.51 8.51 22.95
C LEU A 7 40.97 8.51 23.04
N LEU A 8 40.34 9.33 22.20
CA LEU A 8 38.92 9.17 21.87
C LEU A 8 38.78 7.84 21.13
N HIS A 9 38.25 6.83 21.82
CA HIS A 9 37.67 5.67 21.18
C HIS A 9 36.48 6.14 20.33
N LEU A 10 36.71 6.35 19.04
CA LEU A 10 35.66 6.29 18.03
C LEU A 10 35.18 4.85 18.00
N GLY A 11 34.22 4.51 18.86
CA GLY A 11 33.42 3.32 18.69
C GLY A 11 32.75 3.42 17.33
N SER A 12 33.11 2.54 16.39
CA SER A 12 32.28 2.34 15.21
C SER A 12 30.94 1.82 15.71
N ALA A 13 29.93 2.68 15.74
CA ALA A 13 28.56 2.19 15.84
C ALA A 13 28.38 1.25 14.64
N ALA A 14 28.19 -0.05 14.93
CA ALA A 14 27.74 -1.00 13.94
C ALA A 14 26.49 -0.38 13.30
N GLN A 15 26.58 -0.04 12.01
CA GLN A 15 25.51 0.66 11.33
C GLN A 15 24.41 -0.37 11.08
N ASN A 16 23.34 -0.30 11.86
CA ASN A 16 22.22 -1.23 11.76
C ASN A 16 21.65 -1.20 10.33
N ILE A 17 21.89 -2.28 9.58
CA ILE A 17 21.12 -2.58 8.38
C ILE A 17 19.79 -3.10 8.91
N ASP A 18 18.77 -2.27 8.82
CA ASP A 18 17.45 -2.59 9.32
C ASP A 18 16.55 -3.15 8.22
N THR A 19 15.61 -4.00 8.63
CA THR A 19 14.54 -4.48 7.75
C THR A 19 13.29 -3.65 7.97
N LEU A 20 12.77 -3.05 6.90
CA LEU A 20 11.49 -2.35 6.92
C LEU A 20 10.48 -3.05 6.03
N TYR A 21 9.24 -3.15 6.49
CA TYR A 21 8.16 -3.83 5.80
C TYR A 21 7.21 -2.83 5.17
N PHE A 22 6.69 -3.17 4.00
CA PHE A 22 5.78 -2.30 3.25
C PHE A 22 4.58 -3.06 2.72
N ASN A 23 3.42 -2.41 2.77
CA ASN A 23 2.18 -2.95 2.22
C ASN A 23 2.17 -2.88 0.66
N LYS A 24 1.09 -3.35 0.02
CA LYS A 24 0.94 -3.30 -1.45
C LYS A 24 1.05 -1.90 -2.08
N SER A 25 0.78 -0.87 -1.29
CA SER A 25 0.87 0.55 -1.65
C SER A 25 2.23 1.14 -1.26
N TRP A 26 3.21 0.30 -0.93
CA TRP A 26 4.57 0.68 -0.56
C TRP A 26 4.67 1.49 0.73
N GLN A 27 3.65 1.50 1.57
CA GLN A 27 3.69 2.26 2.82
C GLN A 27 4.23 1.41 3.96
N ILE A 28 4.99 2.01 4.88
CA ILE A 28 5.55 1.28 6.03
C ILE A 28 4.44 0.63 6.83
N CYS A 29 4.63 -0.65 7.12
CA CYS A 29 3.72 -1.44 7.89
C CYS A 29 4.48 -2.47 8.72
N GLU A 30 3.72 -3.30 9.42
CA GLU A 30 4.23 -4.42 10.19
C GLU A 30 4.26 -5.65 9.29
N LYS A 31 5.15 -6.61 9.59
CA LYS A 31 5.36 -7.80 8.75
C LYS A 31 4.07 -8.50 8.29
N PRO A 32 3.03 -8.70 9.13
CA PRO A 32 1.81 -9.39 8.71
C PRO A 32 1.01 -8.67 7.59
N PHE A 33 1.26 -7.38 7.40
CA PHE A 33 0.61 -6.52 6.40
C PHE A 33 1.47 -6.32 5.16
N ALA A 34 2.70 -6.84 5.20
CA ALA A 34 3.68 -6.58 4.19
C ALA A 34 3.32 -7.31 2.89
N GLU A 35 3.79 -6.76 1.79
CA GLU A 35 3.97 -7.42 0.50
C GLU A 35 5.44 -7.33 0.07
N TYR A 36 6.17 -6.39 0.66
CA TYR A 36 7.58 -6.14 0.40
C TYR A 36 8.34 -5.92 1.71
N TYR A 37 9.65 -6.13 1.67
CA TYR A 37 10.56 -5.66 2.70
C TYR A 37 11.83 -5.08 2.09
N ARG A 38 12.45 -4.12 2.77
CA ARG A 38 13.69 -3.44 2.36
C ARG A 38 14.80 -3.73 3.37
N PHE A 39 15.98 -4.03 2.88
CA PHE A 39 17.22 -3.80 3.61
C PHE A 39 17.83 -2.49 3.15
N GLY A 40 18.19 -1.64 4.11
CA GLY A 40 18.82 -0.37 3.83
C GLY A 40 19.08 0.39 5.11
N LYS A 41 20.02 1.33 5.06
CA LYS A 41 20.27 2.23 6.18
C LYS A 41 19.27 3.36 6.15
N ILE A 42 18.54 3.55 7.24
CA ILE A 42 17.64 4.68 7.46
C ILE A 42 18.33 5.73 8.34
N VAL A 43 18.17 7.00 7.99
CA VAL A 43 18.49 8.14 8.84
C VAL A 43 17.16 8.72 9.33
N ILE A 44 17.07 8.91 10.65
CA ILE A 44 15.89 9.46 11.32
C ILE A 44 16.35 10.77 11.99
N ASP A 45 16.13 11.89 11.31
CA ASP A 45 16.43 13.24 11.82
C ASP A 45 15.20 14.16 11.73
N THR A 46 15.37 15.42 11.27
CA THR A 46 14.24 16.30 10.90
C THR A 46 13.40 15.68 9.77
N PHE A 47 14.03 14.90 8.90
CA PHE A 47 13.42 14.11 7.85
C PHE A 47 13.86 12.65 7.98
N TRP A 48 13.08 11.73 7.39
CA TRP A 48 13.43 10.31 7.35
C TRP A 48 13.77 9.92 5.93
N TYR A 49 14.91 9.27 5.73
CA TYR A 49 15.39 8.89 4.40
C TYR A 49 16.36 7.72 4.44
N TYR A 50 16.46 7.01 3.32
CA TYR A 50 17.48 5.97 3.12
C TYR A 50 18.81 6.57 2.66
N THR A 51 19.91 5.92 3.00
CA THR A 51 21.24 6.29 2.49
C THR A 51 22.08 5.05 2.19
N GLY A 52 22.96 5.16 1.19
CA GLY A 52 23.78 4.06 0.70
C GLY A 52 22.97 3.01 -0.07
N PRO A 53 23.51 1.79 -0.19
CA PRO A 53 22.85 0.70 -0.89
C PRO A 53 21.52 0.31 -0.23
N VAL A 54 20.51 0.06 -1.06
CA VAL A 54 19.22 -0.49 -0.64
C VAL A 54 18.83 -1.65 -1.53
N THR A 55 18.11 -2.61 -0.94
CA THR A 55 17.56 -3.76 -1.65
C THR A 55 16.15 -4.03 -1.14
N ASP A 56 15.18 -4.06 -2.05
CA ASP A 56 13.81 -4.47 -1.77
C ASP A 56 13.58 -5.90 -2.22
N TYR A 57 12.73 -6.58 -1.50
CA TYR A 57 12.31 -7.94 -1.76
C TYR A 57 10.79 -8.01 -1.73
N TYR A 58 10.24 -8.91 -2.54
CA TYR A 58 8.91 -9.43 -2.31
C TYR A 58 8.91 -10.26 -1.02
N LEU A 59 7.75 -10.40 -0.36
CA LEU A 59 7.62 -11.32 0.78
C LEU A 59 7.93 -12.79 0.46
N SER A 60 8.01 -13.16 -0.81
CA SER A 60 8.48 -14.48 -1.27
C SER A 60 10.00 -14.62 -1.28
N ASP A 61 10.74 -13.65 -0.72
CA ASP A 61 12.21 -13.55 -0.71
C ASP A 61 12.85 -13.41 -2.10
N THR A 62 12.04 -13.07 -3.12
CA THR A 62 12.55 -12.72 -4.44
C THR A 62 12.98 -11.26 -4.45
N LEU A 63 14.17 -10.96 -5.01
CA LEU A 63 14.63 -9.59 -5.22
C LEU A 63 13.59 -8.81 -6.03
N GLN A 64 13.29 -7.60 -5.58
CA GLN A 64 12.32 -6.69 -6.18
C GLN A 64 13.01 -5.44 -6.73
N MET A 65 13.97 -4.88 -5.99
CA MET A 65 14.72 -3.71 -6.42
C MET A 65 16.10 -3.70 -5.76
N GLU A 66 17.08 -3.17 -6.47
CA GLU A 66 18.37 -2.78 -5.89
C GLU A 66 18.81 -1.43 -6.46
N GLY A 67 19.50 -0.64 -5.64
CA GLY A 67 20.01 0.67 -6.02
C GLY A 67 20.70 1.38 -4.86
N GLU A 68 20.99 2.66 -5.05
CA GLU A 68 21.75 3.45 -4.08
C GLU A 68 21.09 4.82 -3.82
N TYR A 69 21.09 5.22 -2.55
CA TYR A 69 20.68 6.55 -2.12
C TYR A 69 21.91 7.36 -1.69
N SER A 70 21.92 8.64 -2.02
CA SER A 70 22.93 9.59 -1.59
C SER A 70 22.94 9.77 -0.07
N ALA A 71 23.96 10.47 0.44
CA ALA A 71 24.06 10.83 1.85
C ALA A 71 22.88 11.67 2.36
N ILE A 72 22.11 12.29 1.46
CA ILE A 72 20.96 13.17 1.77
C ILE A 72 19.63 12.61 1.28
N GLY A 73 19.56 11.31 0.95
CA GLY A 73 18.28 10.64 0.69
C GLY A 73 17.76 10.72 -0.75
N TYR A 74 18.60 11.04 -1.71
CA TYR A 74 18.21 11.03 -3.13
C TYR A 74 18.71 9.78 -3.83
N LYS A 75 17.87 9.16 -4.67
CA LYS A 75 18.32 8.10 -5.58
C LYS A 75 19.43 8.62 -6.48
N GLU A 76 20.50 7.84 -6.56
CA GLU A 76 21.67 8.11 -7.36
C GLU A 76 22.17 6.82 -8.02
N GLY A 77 22.75 6.97 -9.20
CA GLY A 77 23.37 5.84 -9.90
C GLY A 77 22.36 4.83 -10.43
N HIS A 78 22.81 3.58 -10.55
CA HIS A 78 22.06 2.54 -11.23
C HIS A 78 21.01 1.89 -10.33
N PHE A 79 19.80 1.73 -10.86
CA PHE A 79 18.73 0.98 -10.22
C PHE A 79 18.27 -0.15 -11.14
N SER A 80 18.02 -1.30 -10.54
CA SER A 80 17.41 -2.46 -11.19
C SER A 80 16.17 -2.89 -10.44
N PHE A 81 15.13 -3.28 -11.18
CA PHE A 81 13.83 -3.69 -10.67
C PHE A 81 13.47 -5.03 -11.29
N TYR A 82 12.80 -5.88 -10.52
CA TYR A 82 12.52 -7.26 -10.90
C TYR A 82 11.05 -7.59 -10.67
N TYR A 83 10.52 -8.51 -11.48
CA TYR A 83 9.22 -9.14 -11.28
C TYR A 83 9.29 -10.19 -10.15
N PRO A 84 8.14 -10.65 -9.59
CA PRO A 84 8.14 -11.76 -8.63
C PRO A 84 8.74 -13.06 -9.17
N SER A 85 8.81 -13.20 -10.50
CA SER A 85 9.48 -14.31 -11.19
C SER A 85 11.01 -14.22 -11.17
N GLY A 86 11.59 -13.12 -10.68
CA GLY A 86 13.02 -12.83 -10.71
C GLY A 86 13.52 -12.26 -12.05
N LYS A 87 12.66 -12.15 -13.06
CA LYS A 87 13.02 -11.52 -14.34
C LYS A 87 13.11 -10.00 -14.19
N MET A 88 14.02 -9.38 -14.94
CA MET A 88 14.14 -7.91 -15.00
C MET A 88 12.80 -7.30 -15.40
N LEU A 89 12.41 -6.26 -14.66
CA LEU A 89 11.24 -5.42 -14.90
C LEU A 89 11.67 -4.10 -15.51
N ALA A 90 12.69 -3.46 -14.94
CA ALA A 90 13.27 -2.24 -15.45
C ALA A 90 14.68 -2.01 -14.92
N SER A 91 15.48 -1.24 -15.66
CA SER A 91 16.79 -0.78 -15.19
C SER A 91 17.18 0.55 -15.83
N GLY A 92 17.92 1.36 -15.10
CA GLY A 92 18.43 2.65 -15.59
C GLY A 92 19.09 3.45 -14.49
N ASN A 93 19.45 4.70 -14.77
CA ASN A 93 20.13 5.56 -13.81
C ASN A 93 19.21 6.63 -13.23
N TYR A 94 19.44 6.98 -11.97
CA TYR A 94 18.92 8.15 -11.30
C TYR A 94 20.02 9.19 -11.06
N SER A 95 19.63 10.46 -11.08
CA SER A 95 20.40 11.56 -10.50
C SER A 95 19.43 12.50 -9.79
N ASN A 96 19.67 12.77 -8.51
CA ASN A 96 18.84 13.58 -7.63
C ASN A 96 17.35 13.19 -7.69
N ASN A 97 17.04 11.90 -7.53
CA ASN A 97 15.70 11.31 -7.67
C ASN A 97 15.09 11.33 -9.09
N MET A 98 15.74 11.93 -10.08
CA MET A 98 15.23 12.00 -11.46
C MET A 98 15.87 10.93 -12.32
N ARG A 99 15.08 10.27 -13.18
CA ARG A 99 15.64 9.33 -14.15
C ARG A 99 16.54 10.06 -15.14
N THR A 100 17.66 9.45 -15.48
CA THR A 100 18.62 10.01 -16.43
C THR A 100 19.11 8.94 -17.40
N GLY A 101 19.38 9.37 -18.64
CA GLY A 101 19.91 8.50 -19.67
C GLY A 101 18.91 7.43 -20.12
N SER A 102 19.45 6.29 -20.55
CA SER A 102 18.65 5.17 -21.05
C SER A 102 18.05 4.35 -19.93
N TRP A 103 16.74 4.16 -20.01
CA TRP A 103 15.96 3.26 -19.19
C TRP A 103 15.36 2.18 -20.06
N GLU A 104 15.52 0.93 -19.62
CA GLU A 104 14.92 -0.22 -20.27
C GLU A 104 13.83 -0.79 -19.38
N PHE A 105 12.72 -1.14 -19.99
CA PHE A 105 11.57 -1.78 -19.35
C PHE A 105 11.29 -3.07 -20.08
N TYR A 106 10.92 -4.11 -19.34
CA TYR A 106 10.75 -5.46 -19.86
C TYR A 106 9.34 -5.94 -19.59
N HIS A 107 8.84 -6.85 -20.43
CA HIS A 107 7.61 -7.58 -20.18
C HIS A 107 7.84 -8.69 -19.14
N PRO A 108 6.80 -9.22 -18.48
CA PRO A 108 6.93 -10.36 -17.56
C PRO A 108 7.55 -11.62 -18.20
N ASN A 109 7.50 -11.75 -19.53
CA ASN A 109 8.15 -12.83 -20.25
C ASN A 109 9.68 -12.63 -20.40
N GLY A 110 10.21 -11.44 -20.11
CA GLY A 110 11.62 -11.07 -20.20
C GLY A 110 12.01 -10.34 -21.50
N MET A 111 11.07 -10.14 -22.43
CA MET A 111 11.33 -9.39 -23.66
C MET A 111 11.37 -7.89 -23.38
N LEU A 112 12.23 -7.15 -24.09
CA LEU A 112 12.23 -5.69 -24.04
C LEU A 112 10.82 -5.18 -24.39
N HIS A 113 10.32 -4.26 -23.58
CA HIS A 113 9.05 -3.56 -23.78
C HIS A 113 9.31 -2.15 -24.29
N TYR A 114 10.06 -1.37 -23.53
CA TYR A 114 10.41 0.00 -23.88
C TYR A 114 11.89 0.26 -23.65
N ARG A 115 12.49 1.05 -24.54
CA ARG A 115 13.73 1.79 -24.26
C ARG A 115 13.45 3.27 -24.33
N ILE A 116 13.71 3.97 -23.24
CA ILE A 116 13.34 5.37 -23.06
C ILE A 116 14.55 6.18 -22.63
N ILE A 117 14.75 7.35 -23.24
CA ILE A 117 15.79 8.30 -22.84
C ILE A 117 15.16 9.42 -22.02
N TYR A 118 15.66 9.60 -20.80
CA TYR A 118 15.29 10.68 -19.91
C TYR A 118 16.39 11.75 -19.86
N ASN A 119 16.00 13.02 -19.98
CA ASN A 119 16.91 14.17 -19.99
C ASN A 119 16.92 14.94 -18.66
N GLY A 120 16.77 14.24 -17.53
CA GLY A 120 16.74 14.85 -16.20
C GLY A 120 15.42 15.53 -15.85
N ASP A 121 14.36 15.32 -16.64
CA ASP A 121 12.98 15.50 -16.21
C ASP A 121 12.14 14.29 -16.68
N ASP A 122 11.16 13.87 -15.87
CA ASP A 122 10.32 12.69 -16.15
C ASP A 122 9.19 12.97 -17.17
N VAL A 123 9.15 14.18 -17.73
CA VAL A 123 8.06 14.67 -18.60
C VAL A 123 8.47 14.64 -20.07
N ASN A 124 9.70 15.04 -20.37
CA ASN A 124 10.31 15.15 -21.68
C ASN A 124 11.27 13.98 -21.91
N PHE A 125 10.70 12.83 -22.24
CA PHE A 125 11.44 11.64 -22.60
C PHE A 125 11.24 11.29 -24.07
N ALA A 126 12.21 10.56 -24.62
CA ALA A 126 12.15 9.98 -25.96
C ALA A 126 11.96 8.48 -25.87
N VAL A 127 11.00 7.91 -26.59
CA VAL A 127 10.89 6.45 -26.75
C VAL A 127 11.75 6.04 -27.93
N MET A 128 12.82 5.32 -27.66
CA MET A 128 13.72 4.80 -28.69
C MET A 128 13.20 3.49 -29.27
N ASP A 129 12.75 2.57 -28.41
CA ASP A 129 12.21 1.29 -28.80
C ASP A 129 10.88 1.03 -28.08
N ASN A 130 9.90 0.47 -28.80
CA ASN A 130 8.62 0.00 -28.25
C ASN A 130 8.26 -1.34 -28.90
N ILE A 131 8.17 -2.39 -28.11
CA ILE A 131 7.94 -3.76 -28.56
C ILE A 131 6.80 -4.35 -27.71
N ASP A 132 5.78 -4.90 -28.37
CA ASP A 132 4.67 -5.53 -27.65
C ASP A 132 5.07 -6.89 -27.04
N SER A 133 4.19 -7.48 -26.24
CA SER A 133 4.47 -8.75 -25.55
C SER A 133 4.63 -9.96 -26.49
N SER A 134 4.28 -9.82 -27.77
CA SER A 134 4.44 -10.84 -28.81
C SER A 134 5.72 -10.66 -29.62
N GLY A 135 6.46 -9.57 -29.40
CA GLY A 135 7.68 -9.23 -30.14
C GLY A 135 7.47 -8.33 -31.35
N ASN A 136 6.27 -7.79 -31.57
CA ASN A 136 6.05 -6.86 -32.67
C ASN A 136 6.68 -5.51 -32.33
N VAL A 137 7.57 -5.04 -33.22
CA VAL A 137 8.22 -3.73 -33.09
C VAL A 137 7.23 -2.64 -33.49
N LEU A 138 6.78 -1.86 -32.53
CA LEU A 138 5.87 -0.72 -32.71
C LEU A 138 6.63 0.59 -32.95
N ALA A 139 7.79 0.74 -32.32
CA ALA A 139 8.72 1.84 -32.57
C ALA A 139 10.17 1.36 -32.48
N LYS A 140 11.04 1.94 -33.31
CA LYS A 140 12.46 1.64 -33.40
C LYS A 140 13.24 2.93 -33.68
N ASP A 141 14.38 3.08 -33.02
CA ASP A 141 15.29 4.22 -33.16
C ASP A 141 14.57 5.59 -33.11
N GLY A 142 13.61 5.72 -32.20
CA GLY A 142 12.88 6.97 -31.98
C GLY A 142 11.67 7.18 -32.89
N THR A 143 11.34 6.23 -33.76
CA THR A 143 10.27 6.41 -34.75
C THR A 143 9.25 5.27 -34.68
N GLY A 144 7.97 5.62 -34.65
CA GLY A 144 6.85 4.68 -34.68
C GLY A 144 5.78 4.94 -33.63
N THR A 145 4.93 3.95 -33.41
CA THR A 145 3.77 4.06 -32.53
C THR A 145 4.15 3.81 -31.07
N PHE A 146 3.64 4.66 -30.19
CA PHE A 146 3.67 4.46 -28.75
C PHE A 146 2.27 4.16 -28.23
N ARG A 147 2.17 3.10 -27.42
CA ARG A 147 0.97 2.78 -26.65
C ARG A 147 1.41 2.33 -25.28
N MET A 148 0.79 2.89 -24.25
CA MET A 148 1.04 2.49 -22.88
C MET A 148 -0.25 2.48 -22.08
N ARG A 149 -0.44 1.40 -21.33
CA ARG A 149 -1.57 1.24 -20.41
C ARG A 149 -1.15 1.69 -19.01
N LEU A 150 -1.80 2.73 -18.52
CA LEU A 150 -1.64 3.25 -17.17
C LEU A 150 -2.54 2.45 -16.22
N LYS A 151 -1.95 1.43 -15.61
CA LYS A 151 -2.68 0.53 -14.69
C LYS A 151 -2.64 1.01 -13.23
N ASP A 152 -1.67 1.86 -12.89
CA ASP A 152 -1.28 2.14 -11.50
C ASP A 152 -1.13 3.64 -11.17
N TYR A 153 -1.49 4.55 -12.08
CA TYR A 153 -1.52 5.96 -11.76
C TYR A 153 -2.68 6.21 -10.77
N TYR A 154 -2.38 6.92 -9.68
CA TYR A 154 -3.31 7.25 -8.60
C TYR A 154 -4.68 7.68 -9.18
N TYR A 155 -5.76 6.98 -8.82
CA TYR A 155 -7.14 7.17 -9.33
C TYR A 155 -7.42 6.87 -10.82
N ALA A 156 -6.43 6.48 -11.62
CA ALA A 156 -6.57 6.22 -13.04
C ALA A 156 -6.58 4.72 -13.33
N ASN A 157 -7.63 4.02 -12.91
CA ASN A 157 -7.83 2.63 -13.31
C ASN A 157 -7.80 2.53 -14.85
N ASN A 158 -6.83 1.84 -15.44
CA ASN A 158 -6.85 1.35 -16.82
C ASN A 158 -6.91 2.42 -17.96
N TYR A 159 -6.24 3.56 -17.82
CA TYR A 159 -6.14 4.55 -18.91
C TYR A 159 -5.15 4.12 -20.00
N ASN A 160 -5.33 4.60 -21.23
CA ASN A 160 -4.39 4.35 -22.32
C ASN A 160 -3.84 5.67 -22.87
N LEU A 161 -2.52 5.74 -23.00
CA LEU A 161 -1.86 6.80 -23.74
C LEU A 161 -1.40 6.25 -25.09
N THR A 162 -1.77 6.92 -26.17
CA THR A 162 -1.35 6.57 -27.53
C THR A 162 -0.85 7.78 -28.29
N GLY A 163 0.11 7.56 -29.19
CA GLY A 163 0.66 8.59 -30.06
C GLY A 163 1.79 8.06 -30.91
N GLU A 164 2.47 8.95 -31.62
CA GLU A 164 3.62 8.61 -32.45
C GLU A 164 4.86 9.41 -32.03
N PHE A 165 6.01 8.78 -32.20
CA PHE A 165 7.30 9.42 -32.15
C PHE A 165 7.92 9.49 -33.55
N LEU A 166 8.64 10.57 -33.79
CA LEU A 166 9.49 10.76 -34.95
C LEU A 166 10.85 11.26 -34.47
N ASN A 167 11.91 10.47 -34.70
CA ASN A 167 13.27 10.75 -34.24
C ASN A 167 13.37 11.10 -32.73
N GLY A 168 12.62 10.37 -31.92
CA GLY A 168 12.58 10.53 -30.45
C GLY A 168 11.64 11.63 -29.96
N ASN A 169 11.03 12.40 -30.86
CA ASN A 169 10.15 13.51 -30.50
C ASN A 169 8.67 13.16 -30.71
N ARG A 170 7.79 13.58 -29.78
CA ARG A 170 6.34 13.44 -29.95
C ARG A 170 5.90 14.07 -31.27
N HIS A 171 5.13 13.34 -32.06
CA HIS A 171 4.63 13.77 -33.35
C HIS A 171 3.16 13.38 -33.52
N GLY A 172 2.43 14.19 -34.28
CA GLY A 172 1.04 13.91 -34.63
C GLY A 172 0.09 14.03 -33.44
N ILE A 173 -0.96 13.21 -33.47
CA ILE A 173 -2.05 13.24 -32.49
C ILE A 173 -1.76 12.27 -31.35
N TRP A 174 -1.80 12.80 -30.14
CA TRP A 174 -1.67 12.08 -28.90
C TRP A 174 -3.01 12.03 -28.19
N LYS A 175 -3.38 10.85 -27.66
CA LYS A 175 -4.67 10.61 -27.00
C LYS A 175 -4.48 9.98 -25.63
N PHE A 176 -5.27 10.45 -24.66
CA PHE A 176 -5.35 9.89 -23.32
C PHE A 176 -6.76 9.39 -23.04
N ASP A 177 -6.95 8.07 -23.15
CA ASP A 177 -8.25 7.41 -23.18
C ASP A 177 -8.61 6.82 -21.82
N ARG A 178 -9.90 6.91 -21.46
CA ARG A 178 -10.46 6.28 -20.26
C ARG A 178 -10.49 4.75 -20.39
N PRO A 179 -10.48 4.02 -19.28
CA PRO A 179 -10.76 2.59 -19.28
C PRO A 179 -12.11 2.26 -19.92
N GLY A 180 -12.11 1.28 -20.83
CA GLY A 180 -13.32 0.80 -21.49
C GLY A 180 -13.92 1.76 -22.52
N ALA A 181 -13.26 2.90 -22.80
CA ALA A 181 -13.69 3.80 -23.85
C ALA A 181 -13.58 3.13 -25.23
N THR A 182 -14.67 3.14 -25.99
CA THR A 182 -14.64 2.84 -27.42
C THR A 182 -14.01 4.02 -28.18
N GLU A 183 -13.51 3.82 -29.41
CA GLU A 183 -12.93 4.91 -30.23
C GLU A 183 -13.86 6.14 -30.39
N LYS A 184 -15.17 5.95 -30.20
CA LYS A 184 -16.20 7.00 -30.29
C LYS A 184 -16.47 7.73 -28.96
N GLU A 185 -16.12 7.15 -27.81
CA GLU A 185 -16.33 7.72 -26.48
C GLU A 185 -15.06 8.44 -26.03
N GLY A 186 -15.02 9.72 -26.37
CA GLY A 186 -13.84 10.58 -26.47
C GLY A 186 -12.74 10.45 -25.41
N SER A 187 -11.50 10.38 -25.90
CA SER A 187 -10.27 10.64 -25.15
C SER A 187 -10.44 11.81 -24.17
N MET A 188 -9.97 11.68 -22.92
CA MET A 188 -10.00 12.80 -21.98
C MET A 188 -9.14 13.96 -22.47
N TYR A 189 -8.01 13.66 -23.11
CA TYR A 189 -7.15 14.64 -23.72
C TYR A 189 -6.79 14.19 -25.13
N ILE A 190 -6.83 15.15 -26.07
CA ILE A 190 -6.29 15.00 -27.41
C ILE A 190 -5.36 16.17 -27.64
N GLU A 191 -4.09 15.89 -27.92
CA GLU A 191 -3.08 16.91 -28.17
C GLU A 191 -2.39 16.68 -29.50
N GLU A 192 -1.99 17.77 -30.15
CA GLU A 192 -1.26 17.74 -31.41
C GLU A 192 0.16 18.25 -31.20
N TYR A 193 1.12 17.46 -31.65
CA TYR A 193 2.54 17.75 -31.57
C TYR A 193 3.17 17.77 -32.96
N SER A 194 4.17 18.64 -33.15
CA SER A 194 5.04 18.59 -34.31
C SER A 194 6.48 18.66 -33.84
N ASN A 195 7.21 17.56 -34.02
CA ASN A 195 8.61 17.41 -33.62
C ASN A 195 8.87 17.85 -32.17
N GLY A 196 8.08 17.32 -31.24
CA GLY A 196 8.19 17.59 -29.80
C GLY A 196 7.51 18.87 -29.35
N VAL A 197 7.13 19.75 -30.28
CA VAL A 197 6.47 21.02 -29.95
C VAL A 197 4.96 20.84 -29.92
N PHE A 198 4.36 21.01 -28.73
CA PHE A 198 2.91 21.10 -28.55
C PHE A 198 2.34 22.23 -29.41
N LYS A 199 1.25 21.95 -30.14
CA LYS A 199 0.56 22.93 -31.00
C LYS A 199 -0.75 23.38 -30.41
N LYS A 200 -1.60 22.42 -30.05
CA LYS A 200 -2.93 22.64 -29.46
C LYS A 200 -3.42 21.35 -28.84
N GLY A 201 -4.38 21.48 -27.93
CA GLY A 201 -5.05 20.32 -27.37
C GLY A 201 -6.49 20.62 -27.06
N LYS A 202 -7.23 19.57 -26.72
CA LYS A 202 -8.60 19.63 -26.27
C LYS A 202 -8.83 18.62 -25.15
N GLN A 203 -9.63 19.02 -24.16
CA GLN A 203 -10.01 18.20 -23.01
C GLN A 203 -11.49 17.91 -23.06
N PHE A 204 -11.87 16.67 -22.73
CA PHE A 204 -13.28 16.32 -22.60
C PHE A 204 -13.86 16.88 -21.29
N ASN A 205 -14.88 17.74 -21.41
CA ASN A 205 -15.65 18.25 -20.28
C ASN A 205 -16.87 17.36 -20.04
N ALA A 206 -16.85 16.63 -18.92
CA ALA A 206 -17.93 15.72 -18.56
C ALA A 206 -19.22 16.43 -18.09
N LEU A 207 -19.12 17.68 -17.61
CA LEU A 207 -20.27 18.44 -17.13
C LEU A 207 -21.08 19.03 -18.30
N PHE A 208 -20.41 19.44 -19.38
CA PHE A 208 -21.06 20.08 -20.53
C PHE A 208 -21.17 19.19 -21.76
N GLY A 209 -20.60 17.97 -21.73
CA GLY A 209 -20.70 17.01 -22.83
C GLY A 209 -20.04 17.51 -24.10
N GLY A 210 -18.72 17.67 -24.09
CA GLY A 210 -17.98 18.17 -25.25
C GLY A 210 -16.49 18.33 -25.01
N TYR A 211 -15.79 18.94 -25.98
CA TYR A 211 -14.36 19.23 -25.88
C TYR A 211 -14.10 20.73 -25.76
N GLU A 212 -13.25 21.10 -24.82
CA GLU A 212 -12.74 22.46 -24.66
C GLU A 212 -11.29 22.53 -25.15
N THR A 213 -10.98 23.51 -26.01
CA THR A 213 -9.63 23.68 -26.55
C THR A 213 -8.74 24.47 -25.62
N TYR A 214 -7.46 24.09 -25.54
CA TYR A 214 -6.44 24.80 -24.80
C TYR A 214 -5.16 24.99 -25.62
N LYS A 215 -4.38 26.02 -25.25
CA LYS A 215 -3.11 26.40 -25.89
C LYS A 215 -1.88 26.17 -25.00
N LYS A 216 -2.06 25.54 -23.84
CA LYS A 216 -0.97 25.09 -22.96
C LYS A 216 -1.11 23.59 -22.73
N MET A 217 -0.01 22.86 -22.88
CA MET A 217 0.05 21.41 -22.68
C MET A 217 -0.61 21.00 -21.36
N GLN A 218 -1.52 20.03 -21.43
CA GLN A 218 -2.17 19.39 -20.28
C GLN A 218 -1.67 17.95 -20.08
N LEU A 219 -1.21 17.27 -21.13
CA LEU A 219 -0.44 16.03 -21.01
C LEU A 219 1.00 16.32 -20.57
N GLY A 220 1.15 17.01 -19.43
CA GLY A 220 2.35 16.97 -18.59
C GLY A 220 2.43 15.62 -17.92
N THR A 221 2.53 14.58 -18.72
CA THR A 221 2.48 13.22 -18.21
C THR A 221 3.88 12.86 -17.78
N LYS A 222 4.05 12.69 -16.47
CA LYS A 222 5.02 11.73 -15.94
C LYS A 222 4.55 10.35 -16.42
N ILE A 223 4.86 10.03 -17.67
CA ILE A 223 4.29 8.87 -18.37
C ILE A 223 4.69 7.56 -17.67
N ILE A 224 5.75 7.59 -16.88
CA ILE A 224 6.21 6.45 -16.10
C ILE A 224 6.29 6.84 -14.62
N ASP A 225 5.18 7.37 -14.11
CA ASP A 225 4.87 7.29 -12.69
C ASP A 225 4.55 5.83 -12.33
N TYR A 226 5.61 5.02 -12.29
CA TYR A 226 5.73 3.98 -11.26
C TYR A 226 5.98 4.64 -9.88
N GLU A 227 5.38 5.81 -9.62
CA GLU A 227 5.36 6.56 -8.34
C GLU A 227 4.64 5.80 -7.20
N LYS A 228 4.44 4.49 -7.35
CA LYS A 228 4.35 3.59 -6.19
C LYS A 228 5.56 3.82 -5.25
N PHE A 229 6.72 4.16 -5.81
CA PHE A 229 7.94 4.41 -5.04
C PHE A 229 7.98 5.73 -4.27
N THR A 230 7.39 6.82 -4.78
CA THR A 230 7.22 8.05 -3.96
C THR A 230 6.31 7.77 -2.78
N THR A 231 5.44 6.75 -2.84
CA THR A 231 4.62 6.35 -1.69
C THR A 231 5.42 5.57 -0.62
N SER A 232 6.43 4.78 -1.01
CA SER A 232 7.43 4.23 -0.04
C SER A 232 8.40 5.23 0.50
N GLU A 233 8.68 6.28 -0.27
CA GLU A 233 9.63 7.34 0.10
C GLU A 233 8.93 8.47 0.86
N ALA A 234 7.62 8.60 0.72
CA ALA A 234 6.75 9.37 1.61
C ALA A 234 6.39 8.49 2.81
N PHE A 235 7.28 8.47 3.81
CA PHE A 235 7.07 7.85 5.13
C PHE A 235 5.71 8.21 5.78
N ALA A 236 5.09 9.30 5.34
CA ALA A 236 3.81 9.78 5.81
C ALA A 236 2.62 9.08 5.11
N LYS A 237 1.85 8.30 5.89
CA LYS A 237 0.39 8.06 5.77
C LYS A 237 -0.12 6.67 5.38
N ASP A 238 0.47 5.55 5.83
CA ASP A 238 -0.42 4.42 6.14
C ASP A 238 -1.01 4.58 7.54
N ARG A 239 -2.11 5.33 7.58
CA ARG A 239 -2.92 5.51 8.79
C ARG A 239 -3.64 4.24 9.22
N THR A 240 -3.42 3.08 8.60
CA THR A 240 -4.22 1.89 8.91
C THR A 240 -3.62 0.98 9.99
N SER A 241 -2.30 1.04 10.20
CA SER A 241 -1.64 0.27 11.28
C SER A 241 -1.36 1.11 12.53
N PHE A 242 -1.22 2.43 12.39
CA PHE A 242 -0.85 3.37 13.46
C PHE A 242 -1.97 4.36 13.82
N ARG A 243 -3.23 3.92 13.68
CA ARG A 243 -4.42 4.79 13.80
C ARG A 243 -4.83 5.09 15.24
N ASN A 244 -3.88 5.39 16.13
CA ASN A 244 -4.22 6.14 17.33
C ASN A 244 -4.01 7.63 17.04
N THR A 245 -4.75 8.50 17.69
CA THR A 245 -4.98 9.90 17.30
C THR A 245 -3.75 10.83 17.40
N GLN A 246 -2.52 10.31 17.49
CA GLN A 246 -1.27 11.06 17.69
C GLN A 246 -0.11 10.54 16.82
N ASN A 247 0.05 11.15 15.65
CA ASN A 247 1.30 11.58 15.00
C ASN A 247 2.34 10.56 14.48
N ASP A 248 3.20 11.06 13.58
CA ASP A 248 4.41 10.40 13.07
C ASP A 248 5.39 9.94 14.18
N GLN A 249 5.16 10.34 15.44
CA GLN A 249 5.98 10.00 16.59
C GLN A 249 5.95 8.50 16.95
N ASP A 250 4.78 7.85 16.91
CA ASP A 250 4.67 6.41 17.19
C ASP A 250 5.41 5.58 16.14
N LEU A 251 5.39 6.04 14.89
CA LEU A 251 6.13 5.41 13.81
C LEU A 251 7.64 5.64 13.98
N ALA A 252 8.07 6.84 14.38
CA ALA A 252 9.47 7.12 14.69
C ALA A 252 9.98 6.20 15.80
N GLU A 253 9.23 6.12 16.89
CA GLU A 253 9.51 5.27 18.05
C GLU A 253 9.62 3.80 17.64
N TYR A 254 8.67 3.32 16.83
CA TYR A 254 8.74 1.96 16.28
C TYR A 254 9.98 1.74 15.42
N LEU A 255 10.35 2.67 14.55
CA LEU A 255 11.53 2.54 13.68
C LEU A 255 12.83 2.54 14.48
N ILE A 256 12.91 3.33 15.56
CA ILE A 256 14.10 3.46 16.41
C ILE A 256 14.20 2.27 17.38
N ASN A 257 13.13 1.99 18.12
CA ASN A 257 13.13 1.05 19.24
C ASN A 257 12.56 -0.33 18.89
N ARG A 258 12.05 -0.52 17.67
CA ARG A 258 11.38 -1.77 17.22
C ARG A 258 10.22 -2.18 18.11
N GLN A 259 9.61 -1.20 18.77
CA GLN A 259 8.48 -1.39 19.68
C GLN A 259 7.24 -0.75 19.09
N ALA A 260 6.31 -1.59 18.65
CA ALA A 260 5.05 -1.11 18.13
C ALA A 260 4.15 -0.58 19.27
N PRO A 261 3.31 0.44 19.02
CA PRO A 261 2.48 1.00 20.07
C PRO A 261 1.49 -0.05 20.58
N ALA A 262 1.34 -0.09 21.90
CA ALA A 262 0.35 -0.90 22.60
C ALA A 262 -0.99 -0.14 22.75
N PHE A 263 -2.08 -0.88 22.86
CA PHE A 263 -3.42 -0.33 23.13
C PHE A 263 -3.74 -0.53 24.62
N SER A 264 -3.58 0.52 25.42
CA SER A 264 -4.06 0.50 26.80
C SER A 264 -5.58 0.53 26.82
N THR A 265 -6.19 -0.45 27.52
CA THR A 265 -7.66 -0.57 27.62
C THR A 265 -8.22 -0.13 28.96
N GLU A 266 -7.36 0.32 29.87
CA GLU A 266 -7.70 0.63 31.27
C GLU A 266 -9.01 1.44 31.41
N SER A 267 -9.91 0.96 32.26
CA SER A 267 -11.28 1.44 32.48
C SER A 267 -11.82 1.05 33.86
N GLY A 268 -13.05 1.45 34.18
CA GLY A 268 -13.65 1.20 35.50
C GLY A 268 -14.01 -0.26 35.76
N SER A 269 -14.26 -1.06 34.71
CA SER A 269 -14.55 -2.51 34.84
C SER A 269 -13.96 -3.35 33.70
N PHE A 270 -13.94 -4.69 33.89
CA PHE A 270 -13.59 -5.66 32.84
C PHE A 270 -14.49 -5.50 31.61
N GLU A 271 -15.82 -5.39 31.78
CA GLU A 271 -16.76 -5.27 30.66
C GLU A 271 -16.49 -4.02 29.82
N GLU A 272 -16.14 -2.91 30.46
CA GLU A 272 -15.75 -1.68 29.76
C GLU A 272 -14.44 -1.85 29.00
N SER A 273 -13.44 -2.49 29.61
CA SER A 273 -12.15 -2.79 28.98
C SER A 273 -12.32 -3.71 27.78
N PHE A 274 -13.08 -4.80 27.95
CA PHE A 274 -13.37 -5.76 26.90
C PHE A 274 -14.21 -5.17 25.77
N PHE A 275 -15.15 -4.27 26.10
CA PHE A 275 -15.86 -3.50 25.09
C PHE A 275 -14.91 -2.60 24.28
N LYS A 276 -13.94 -1.93 24.93
CA LYS A 276 -12.90 -1.17 24.22
C LYS A 276 -12.10 -2.07 23.28
N VAL A 277 -11.69 -3.27 23.70
CA VAL A 277 -11.02 -4.26 22.82
C VAL A 277 -11.87 -4.54 21.58
N LEU A 278 -13.14 -4.95 21.77
CA LEU A 278 -14.04 -5.26 20.66
C LEU A 278 -14.28 -4.05 19.74
N SER A 279 -14.40 -2.85 20.30
CA SER A 279 -14.60 -1.63 19.52
C SER A 279 -13.38 -1.29 18.66
N THR A 280 -12.17 -1.49 19.20
CA THR A 280 -10.91 -1.27 18.49
C THR A 280 -10.72 -2.31 17.38
N LEU A 281 -10.98 -3.59 17.67
CA LEU A 281 -10.91 -4.67 16.67
C LEU A 281 -11.91 -4.47 15.51
N ASN A 282 -13.08 -3.89 15.79
CA ASN A 282 -14.09 -3.60 14.77
C ASN A 282 -13.84 -2.28 14.01
N ASN A 283 -12.71 -1.61 14.22
CA ASN A 283 -12.32 -0.46 13.42
C ASN A 283 -12.16 -0.84 11.95
N GLY A 284 -12.67 -0.02 11.03
CA GLY A 284 -12.59 -0.26 9.58
C GLY A 284 -11.17 -0.42 9.04
N ALA A 285 -10.15 0.12 9.72
CA ALA A 285 -8.75 -0.07 9.37
C ALA A 285 -8.25 -1.50 9.62
N PHE A 286 -8.82 -2.19 10.62
CA PHE A 286 -8.53 -3.59 10.91
C PHE A 286 -9.38 -4.50 10.02
N THR A 287 -10.70 -4.30 10.02
CA THR A 287 -11.64 -5.22 9.36
C THR A 287 -11.52 -5.22 7.83
N LYS A 288 -10.97 -4.16 7.22
CA LYS A 288 -10.68 -4.13 5.77
C LYS A 288 -9.76 -5.26 5.30
N TYR A 289 -8.94 -5.83 6.18
CA TYR A 289 -8.05 -6.94 5.84
C TYR A 289 -8.82 -8.22 5.55
N PHE A 290 -10.01 -8.37 6.16
CA PHE A 290 -10.86 -9.55 6.07
C PHE A 290 -12.04 -9.32 5.10
N THR A 291 -11.76 -8.81 3.90
CA THR A 291 -12.78 -8.40 2.90
C THR A 291 -12.81 -9.24 1.63
N LYS A 292 -12.13 -10.38 1.62
CA LYS A 292 -12.15 -11.34 0.49
C LYS A 292 -13.61 -11.67 0.11
N PRO A 293 -14.07 -11.31 -1.11
CA PRO A 293 -15.50 -11.37 -1.45
C PRO A 293 -16.07 -12.80 -1.41
N ASP A 294 -15.23 -13.78 -1.75
CA ASP A 294 -15.61 -15.19 -1.86
C ASP A 294 -15.39 -15.98 -0.56
N LYS A 295 -14.96 -15.32 0.53
CA LYS A 295 -14.66 -15.98 1.81
C LYS A 295 -15.65 -15.53 2.89
N LEU A 296 -16.36 -16.49 3.48
CA LEU A 296 -17.18 -16.29 4.67
C LEU A 296 -16.35 -16.68 5.88
N TYR A 297 -15.90 -15.70 6.66
CA TYR A 297 -15.10 -15.93 7.85
C TYR A 297 -15.97 -16.47 8.98
N ASN A 298 -15.41 -17.37 9.78
CA ASN A 298 -16.01 -17.87 11.01
C ASN A 298 -14.93 -18.50 11.90
N GLY A 299 -14.93 -18.14 13.18
CA GLY A 299 -14.02 -18.70 14.16
C GLY A 299 -14.08 -18.02 15.53
N GLN A 300 -13.08 -18.33 16.35
CA GLN A 300 -12.94 -17.81 17.70
C GLN A 300 -11.47 -17.56 18.04
N ILE A 301 -11.28 -16.61 18.95
CA ILE A 301 -10.03 -16.28 19.63
C ILE A 301 -10.27 -16.55 21.10
N SER A 302 -9.42 -17.37 21.71
CA SER A 302 -9.36 -17.52 23.17
C SER A 302 -8.11 -16.78 23.65
N ILE A 303 -8.29 -15.85 24.59
CA ILE A 303 -7.19 -15.09 25.19
C ILE A 303 -7.12 -15.42 26.67
N ASN A 304 -5.91 -15.69 27.19
CA ASN A 304 -5.63 -15.66 28.61
C ASN A 304 -5.09 -14.28 28.96
N VAL A 305 -5.59 -13.71 30.05
CA VAL A 305 -5.20 -12.40 30.57
C VAL A 305 -4.63 -12.62 31.97
N SER A 306 -3.41 -12.13 32.21
CA SER A 306 -2.73 -12.17 33.50
C SER A 306 -3.40 -11.31 34.57
N ASP A 307 -2.97 -11.51 35.83
CA ASP A 307 -3.29 -10.64 36.98
C ASP A 307 -3.01 -9.14 36.73
N SER A 308 -2.04 -8.83 35.86
CA SER A 308 -1.69 -7.45 35.49
C SER A 308 -2.60 -6.84 34.43
N GLY A 309 -3.53 -7.62 33.88
CA GLY A 309 -4.40 -7.24 32.76
C GLY A 309 -3.74 -7.40 31.38
N ASP A 310 -2.55 -7.96 31.31
CA ASP A 310 -1.86 -8.20 30.04
C ASP A 310 -2.23 -9.55 29.42
N ILE A 311 -2.32 -9.60 28.09
CA ILE A 311 -2.53 -10.86 27.35
C ILE A 311 -1.24 -11.69 27.34
N GLU A 312 -1.32 -12.92 27.86
CA GLU A 312 -0.19 -13.86 27.89
C GLU A 312 -0.28 -14.89 26.76
N GLU A 313 -1.46 -15.49 26.59
CA GLU A 313 -1.70 -16.52 25.59
C GLU A 313 -2.86 -16.19 24.66
N VAL A 314 -2.74 -16.62 23.41
CA VAL A 314 -3.77 -16.44 22.38
C VAL A 314 -3.88 -17.69 21.53
N GLU A 315 -5.06 -18.30 21.53
CA GLU A 315 -5.42 -19.39 20.63
C GLU A 315 -6.47 -18.93 19.62
N ILE A 316 -6.23 -19.21 18.34
CA ILE A 316 -7.14 -18.83 17.26
C ILE A 316 -7.56 -20.09 16.51
N THR A 317 -8.88 -20.31 16.41
CA THR A 317 -9.48 -21.37 15.58
C THR A 317 -10.48 -20.78 14.60
N GLY A 318 -10.75 -21.51 13.51
CA GLY A 318 -11.63 -21.07 12.43
C GLY A 318 -10.97 -21.19 11.07
N ASN A 319 -11.57 -20.54 10.07
CA ASN A 319 -11.15 -20.66 8.68
C ASN A 319 -10.25 -19.51 8.20
N LEU A 320 -9.23 -19.16 9.00
CA LEU A 320 -8.20 -18.21 8.60
C LEU A 320 -7.06 -18.91 7.84
N ASP A 321 -6.47 -18.24 6.87
CA ASP A 321 -5.15 -18.64 6.37
C ASP A 321 -4.02 -18.17 7.32
N ASP A 322 -2.79 -18.60 7.06
CA ASP A 322 -1.66 -18.32 7.95
C ASP A 322 -1.39 -16.81 8.09
N LYS A 323 -1.49 -16.04 7.00
CA LYS A 323 -1.27 -14.58 7.00
C LYS A 323 -2.37 -13.86 7.78
N GLU A 324 -3.61 -14.29 7.62
CA GLU A 324 -4.76 -13.80 8.37
C GLU A 324 -4.67 -14.11 9.87
N LYS A 325 -4.15 -15.29 10.23
CA LYS A 325 -3.92 -15.67 11.63
C LYS A 325 -2.78 -14.86 12.26
N GLU A 326 -1.68 -14.66 11.54
CA GLU A 326 -0.57 -13.81 11.97
C GLU A 326 -1.02 -12.37 12.20
N TYR A 327 -1.81 -11.82 11.27
CA TYR A 327 -2.42 -10.50 11.39
C TYR A 327 -3.29 -10.37 12.65
N MET A 328 -4.14 -11.36 12.90
CA MET A 328 -5.04 -11.36 14.05
C MET A 328 -4.24 -11.44 15.36
N LEU A 329 -3.25 -12.33 15.43
CA LEU A 329 -2.38 -12.49 16.59
C LEU A 329 -1.62 -11.21 16.92
N PHE A 330 -1.08 -10.55 15.90
CA PHE A 330 -0.32 -9.30 16.03
C PHE A 330 -1.12 -8.22 16.76
N PHE A 331 -2.37 -7.99 16.39
CA PHE A 331 -3.20 -6.97 17.04
C PHE A 331 -3.69 -7.39 18.41
N ILE A 332 -4.10 -8.65 18.58
CA ILE A 332 -4.59 -9.12 19.88
C ILE A 332 -3.50 -8.96 20.94
N LYS A 333 -2.24 -9.30 20.62
CA LYS A 333 -1.12 -9.13 21.56
C LYS A 333 -0.76 -7.67 21.90
N LYS A 334 -1.31 -6.68 21.19
CA LYS A 334 -1.06 -5.26 21.48
C LYS A 334 -1.93 -4.71 22.60
N PHE A 335 -3.01 -5.38 22.98
CA PHE A 335 -3.84 -4.91 24.08
C PHE A 335 -3.17 -5.16 25.43
N LYS A 336 -3.22 -4.16 26.29
CA LYS A 336 -2.59 -4.11 27.61
C LYS A 336 -3.58 -3.54 28.63
N ASN A 337 -3.45 -3.94 29.90
CA ASN A 337 -4.32 -3.49 31.00
C ASN A 337 -5.82 -3.76 30.74
N ILE A 338 -6.18 -4.98 30.37
CA ILE A 338 -7.56 -5.49 30.34
C ILE A 338 -7.90 -5.89 31.78
N HIS A 339 -8.54 -5.02 32.56
CA HIS A 339 -8.77 -5.27 33.99
C HIS A 339 -9.56 -6.54 34.24
N GLU A 340 -9.10 -7.36 35.19
CA GLU A 340 -9.66 -8.68 35.51
C GLU A 340 -11.05 -8.69 36.16
N LEU A 341 -11.67 -9.88 36.03
CA LEU A 341 -12.75 -10.37 36.88
C LEU A 341 -12.16 -10.95 38.18
N ALA A 342 -12.04 -10.15 39.23
CA ALA A 342 -11.72 -10.68 40.55
C ALA A 342 -12.97 -11.28 41.21
N ILE A 343 -12.91 -12.53 41.67
CA ILE A 343 -13.88 -13.07 42.64
C ILE A 343 -13.20 -13.11 43.99
N GLU A 344 -13.75 -12.42 44.99
CA GLU A 344 -13.20 -12.37 46.35
C GLU A 344 -11.71 -11.97 46.43
N ASN A 345 -11.27 -11.07 45.52
CA ASN A 345 -9.87 -10.65 45.36
C ASN A 345 -8.90 -11.76 44.92
N VAL A 346 -9.40 -12.83 44.32
CA VAL A 346 -8.60 -13.84 43.63
C VAL A 346 -8.75 -13.62 42.13
N ALA A 347 -7.63 -13.32 41.46
CA ALA A 347 -7.49 -13.35 40.01
C ALA A 347 -7.82 -14.75 39.51
N ILE A 348 -8.75 -14.86 38.56
CA ILE A 348 -9.08 -16.14 37.94
C ILE A 348 -8.49 -16.11 36.54
N ASP A 349 -7.47 -16.93 36.31
CA ASP A 349 -7.03 -17.32 34.98
C ASP A 349 -8.23 -17.84 34.18
N ALA A 350 -8.80 -16.96 33.35
CA ALA A 350 -9.99 -17.26 32.57
C ALA A 350 -9.70 -17.00 31.10
N TYR A 351 -9.84 -18.04 30.28
CA TYR A 351 -9.85 -17.87 28.83
C TYR A 351 -11.10 -17.07 28.43
N HIS A 352 -10.89 -15.85 27.95
CA HIS A 352 -11.95 -15.02 27.38
C HIS A 352 -12.07 -15.30 25.88
N LYS A 353 -13.31 -15.35 25.39
CA LYS A 353 -13.60 -15.68 23.99
C LYS A 353 -14.06 -14.45 23.22
N ILE A 354 -13.43 -14.25 22.06
CA ILE A 354 -13.87 -13.33 21.03
C ILE A 354 -14.20 -14.14 19.79
N TYR A 355 -15.41 -14.01 19.27
CA TYR A 355 -15.83 -14.63 18.02
C TYR A 355 -15.59 -13.67 16.87
N PHE A 356 -15.24 -14.21 15.71
CA PHE A 356 -15.19 -13.45 14.47
C PHE A 356 -15.98 -14.16 13.38
N TYR A 357 -16.69 -13.40 12.57
CA TYR A 357 -17.48 -13.96 11.48
C TYR A 357 -17.86 -12.93 10.42
N THR A 358 -18.23 -13.41 9.23
CA THR A 358 -18.88 -12.60 8.21
C THR A 358 -20.38 -12.52 8.47
N VAL A 359 -20.86 -11.30 8.68
CA VAL A 359 -22.27 -10.94 8.73
C VAL A 359 -22.77 -10.69 7.31
N ASP A 360 -23.78 -11.44 6.88
CA ASP A 360 -24.51 -11.16 5.65
C ASP A 360 -25.77 -10.34 5.98
N PHE A 361 -25.88 -9.11 5.46
CA PHE A 361 -27.02 -8.24 5.77
C PHE A 361 -28.35 -8.80 5.27
N GLN A 362 -28.34 -9.69 4.27
CA GLN A 362 -29.56 -10.33 3.78
C GLN A 362 -30.21 -11.23 4.84
N ASP A 363 -29.43 -11.73 5.80
CA ASP A 363 -29.95 -12.53 6.93
C ASP A 363 -30.93 -11.73 7.81
N PHE A 364 -30.78 -10.41 7.85
CA PHE A 364 -31.54 -9.51 8.73
C PHE A 364 -32.65 -8.77 7.99
N PHE A 365 -32.49 -8.53 6.68
CA PHE A 365 -33.36 -7.69 5.87
C PHE A 365 -33.97 -8.46 4.69
N LYS A 366 -34.50 -9.65 4.96
CA LYS A 366 -35.17 -10.49 3.96
C LYS A 366 -36.22 -9.67 3.19
N GLY A 367 -36.08 -9.62 1.87
CA GLY A 367 -36.99 -8.92 0.96
C GLY A 367 -36.55 -7.53 0.49
N TYR A 368 -35.62 -6.85 1.18
CA TYR A 368 -35.13 -5.53 0.77
C TYR A 368 -33.99 -5.59 -0.26
N PHE A 369 -33.26 -6.71 -0.33
CA PHE A 369 -32.03 -6.85 -1.13
C PHE A 369 -32.13 -7.95 -2.21
N LYS A 370 -33.34 -8.27 -2.71
CA LYS A 370 -33.53 -9.41 -3.65
C LYS A 370 -32.68 -9.30 -4.92
N ASP A 371 -32.43 -8.08 -5.39
CA ASP A 371 -31.70 -7.81 -6.64
C ASP A 371 -30.31 -7.17 -6.39
N ILE A 372 -29.87 -7.11 -5.13
CA ILE A 372 -28.58 -6.51 -4.75
C ILE A 372 -27.64 -7.64 -4.32
N PRO A 373 -26.38 -7.68 -4.82
CA PRO A 373 -25.38 -8.62 -4.34
C PRO A 373 -25.28 -8.62 -2.80
N PRO A 374 -24.90 -9.75 -2.17
CA PRO A 374 -24.77 -9.84 -0.73
C PRO A 374 -23.90 -8.72 -0.16
N ILE A 375 -24.48 -7.89 0.70
CA ILE A 375 -23.73 -6.91 1.47
C ILE A 375 -23.18 -7.66 2.67
N ARG A 376 -21.86 -7.80 2.74
CA ARG A 376 -21.17 -8.58 3.77
C ARG A 376 -20.21 -7.70 4.57
N MET A 377 -20.06 -8.02 5.85
CA MET A 377 -19.14 -7.33 6.75
C MET A 377 -18.48 -8.32 7.71
N PHE A 378 -17.17 -8.20 7.88
CA PHE A 378 -16.45 -8.93 8.93
C PHE A 378 -16.65 -8.24 10.29
N LEU A 379 -16.95 -9.02 11.33
CA LEU A 379 -17.25 -8.51 12.67
C LEU A 379 -16.61 -9.37 13.76
N PHE A 380 -16.08 -8.73 14.79
CA PHE A 380 -15.78 -9.35 16.08
C PHE A 380 -16.92 -9.16 17.07
N ASN A 381 -17.17 -10.18 17.90
CA ASN A 381 -18.23 -10.17 18.88
C ASN A 381 -17.87 -11.02 20.11
N TYR A 382 -18.54 -10.78 21.24
CA TYR A 382 -18.40 -11.59 22.45
C TYR A 382 -19.25 -12.88 22.41
N GLN A 383 -20.14 -13.01 21.43
CA GLN A 383 -21.04 -14.15 21.27
C GLN A 383 -20.97 -14.75 19.86
N PRO A 384 -21.24 -16.06 19.68
CA PRO A 384 -21.24 -16.72 18.37
C PRO A 384 -22.27 -16.12 17.40
N TYR A 385 -22.06 -16.34 16.10
CA TYR A 385 -22.90 -15.76 15.04
C TYR A 385 -24.40 -16.07 15.22
N ASP A 386 -24.76 -17.31 15.56
CA ASP A 386 -26.18 -17.71 15.70
C ASP A 386 -26.89 -16.94 16.82
N GLN A 387 -26.21 -16.73 17.96
CA GLN A 387 -26.74 -15.96 19.08
C GLN A 387 -26.87 -14.48 18.71
N PHE A 388 -25.82 -13.90 18.13
CA PHE A 388 -25.84 -12.52 17.63
C PHE A 388 -26.98 -12.30 16.63
N LYS A 389 -27.19 -13.24 15.70
CA LYS A 389 -28.23 -13.17 14.67
C LYS A 389 -29.64 -13.12 15.27
N ILE A 390 -29.91 -13.97 16.26
CA ILE A 390 -31.16 -13.97 17.02
C ILE A 390 -31.38 -12.62 17.71
N GLU A 391 -30.38 -12.12 18.44
CA GLU A 391 -30.50 -10.87 19.20
C GLU A 391 -30.67 -9.63 18.31
N ALA A 392 -29.88 -9.52 17.25
CA ALA A 392 -29.95 -8.41 16.31
C ALA A 392 -31.29 -8.40 15.56
N THR A 393 -31.79 -9.56 15.14
CA THR A 393 -33.13 -9.68 14.53
C THR A 393 -34.23 -9.25 15.49
N ARG A 394 -34.13 -9.63 16.78
CA ARG A 394 -35.08 -9.21 17.82
C ARG A 394 -35.08 -7.68 18.02
N LYS A 395 -33.89 -7.05 18.08
CA LYS A 395 -33.75 -5.59 18.23
C LYS A 395 -34.29 -4.83 17.02
N LEU A 396 -34.03 -5.30 15.80
CA LEU A 396 -34.54 -4.68 14.56
C LEU A 396 -36.08 -4.71 14.49
N LYS A 397 -36.71 -5.82 14.90
CA LYS A 397 -38.18 -5.93 14.97
C LYS A 397 -38.79 -4.96 15.99
N LYS A 398 -38.14 -4.70 17.12
CA LYS A 398 -38.60 -3.72 18.11
C LYS A 398 -38.53 -2.28 17.58
N LYS A 399 -37.45 -1.91 16.89
CA LYS A 399 -37.29 -0.57 16.29
C LYS A 399 -38.28 -0.27 15.16
N LYS A 400 -38.81 -1.27 14.44
CA LYS A 400 -39.87 -1.07 13.42
C LYS A 400 -41.27 -0.85 14.02
N ARG A 401 -41.45 -1.06 15.33
CA ARG A 401 -42.75 -0.94 16.03
C ARG A 401 -42.89 0.37 16.83
N LEU A 402 -41.84 1.17 16.90
CA LEU A 402 -41.82 2.55 17.38
C LEU A 402 -41.77 3.46 16.16
#